data_AF-A0A3M1MYM3-F1
#
_entry.id   AF-A0A3M1MYM3-F1
#
_cell.length_a   1.000
_cell.length_b   1.000
_cell.length_c   1.000
_cell.angle_alpha   90.00
_cell.angle_beta   90.00
_cell.angle_gamma   90.00
#
_symmetry.space_group_name_H-M   'P 1'
#
loop_
_entity.id
_entity.type
_entity.pdbx_description
1 polymer ?
#
loop_
_entity_poly.entity_id
_entity_poly.type
_entity_poly.pdbx_seq_one_letter_code
_entity_poly.pdbx_strand_id
1 'polypeptide(L)'
;MLFFEIITIVLPVFLVILLGWLLRRIGMIDATFLATTNRLVYYVALPLLLFHRIGTADFASNFNPVLVGGSIAVTVLLFLLTWSLGAPMKLPGAVRGVFSQGSCRGNLAYMGL
;
A
#
# COMPACT_ATOMS: atom_id res chain seq x y z
N MET A 1 19.64 -13.64 10.85
CA MET A 1 20.06 -12.45 10.09
C MET A 1 18.85 -11.74 9.48
N LEU A 2 17.99 -12.44 8.72
CA LEU A 2 16.78 -11.89 8.08
C LEU A 2 15.83 -11.09 9.01
N PHE A 3 15.65 -11.52 10.26
CA PHE A 3 14.83 -10.81 11.24
C PHE A 3 15.34 -9.39 11.55
N PHE A 4 16.66 -9.22 11.69
CA PHE A 4 17.24 -7.91 11.99
C PHE A 4 17.16 -6.97 10.79
N GLU A 5 17.32 -7.47 9.56
CA GLU A 5 17.15 -6.67 8.34
C GLU A 5 15.72 -6.13 8.20
N ILE A 6 14.72 -6.97 8.46
CA ILE A 6 13.31 -6.54 8.43
C ILE A 6 13.09 -5.40 9.43
N ILE A 7 13.61 -5.51 10.64
CA ILE A 7 13.51 -4.44 11.65
C ILE A 7 14.16 -3.17 11.12
N THR A 8 15.37 -3.24 10.57
CA THR A 8 16.07 -2.05 10.07
C THR A 8 15.33 -1.37 8.92
N ILE A 9 14.65 -2.12 8.04
CA ILE A 9 13.86 -1.57 6.93
C ILE A 9 12.56 -0.93 7.43
N VAL A 10 11.88 -1.57 8.39
CA VAL A 10 10.52 -1.21 8.79
C VAL A 10 10.50 -0.19 9.94
N LEU A 11 11.48 -0.22 10.84
CA LEU A 11 11.58 0.66 12.01
C LEU A 11 11.49 2.15 11.68
N PRO A 12 12.15 2.70 10.63
CA PRO A 12 12.06 4.12 10.29
C PRO A 12 10.63 4.59 10.03
N VAL A 13 9.81 3.78 9.37
CA VAL A 13 8.40 4.11 9.09
C VAL A 13 7.62 4.25 10.39
N PHE A 14 7.82 3.33 11.33
CA PHE A 14 7.17 3.39 12.65
C PHE A 14 7.66 4.57 13.48
N LEU A 15 8.94 4.93 13.40
CA LEU A 15 9.47 6.12 14.09
C LEU A 15 8.84 7.42 13.57
N VAL A 16 8.63 7.54 12.25
CA VAL A 16 7.93 8.70 11.67
C VAL A 16 6.47 8.76 12.12
N ILE A 17 5.77 7.61 12.18
CA ILE A 17 4.40 7.54 12.70
C ILE A 17 4.36 7.95 14.18
N LEU A 18 5.29 7.44 14.99
CA LEU A 18 5.40 7.77 16.42
C LEU A 18 5.66 9.26 16.62
N LEU A 19 6.55 9.85 15.83
CA LEU A 19 6.82 11.30 15.84
C LEU A 19 5.54 12.10 15.55
N GLY A 20 4.82 11.76 14.49
CA GLY A 20 3.55 12.43 14.14
C GLY A 20 2.51 12.33 15.26
N TRP A 21 2.41 11.17 15.91
CA TRP A 21 1.55 10.99 17.08
C TRP A 21 1.99 11.85 18.27
N LEU A 22 3.29 11.93 18.56
CA LEU A 22 3.83 12.73 19.65
C LEU A 22 3.59 14.22 19.42
N LEU A 23 3.83 14.72 18.21
CA LEU A 23 3.58 16.11 17.80
C LEU A 23 2.10 16.49 17.97
N ARG A 24 1.19 15.57 17.65
CA ARG A 24 -0.25 15.77 17.92
C ARG A 24 -0.54 15.80 19.42
N ARG A 25 0.08 14.92 20.21
CA ARG A 25 -0.17 14.82 21.66
C ARG A 25 0.29 16.07 22.43
N ILE A 26 1.39 16.70 22.02
CA ILE A 26 1.88 17.94 22.63
C ILE A 26 1.18 19.20 22.11
N GLY A 27 0.17 19.06 21.24
CA GLY A 27 -0.65 20.16 20.73
C GLY A 27 0.00 20.98 19.62
N MET A 28 1.14 20.55 19.06
CA MET A 28 1.78 21.23 17.93
C MET A 28 1.03 20.99 16.61
N ILE A 29 0.30 19.87 16.50
CA ILE A 29 -0.51 19.52 15.33
C ILE A 29 -1.96 19.32 15.78
N ASP A 30 -2.88 20.10 15.22
CA ASP A 30 -4.31 20.00 15.46
C ASP A 30 -5.03 19.16 14.37
N ALA A 31 -6.31 18.86 14.59
CA ALA A 31 -7.10 18.06 13.65
C ALA A 31 -7.31 18.78 12.31
N THR A 32 -7.37 20.12 12.31
CA THR A 32 -7.58 20.94 11.11
C THR A 32 -6.35 20.92 10.21
N PHE A 33 -5.16 21.08 10.79
CA PHE A 33 -3.90 20.94 10.07
C PHE A 33 -3.76 19.53 9.48
N LEU A 34 -4.08 18.49 10.26
CA LEU A 34 -4.00 17.11 9.80
C LEU A 34 -4.95 16.84 8.63
N ALA A 35 -6.18 17.33 8.69
CA ALA A 35 -7.14 17.18 7.60
C ALA A 35 -6.69 17.89 6.31
N THR A 36 -6.13 19.09 6.45
CA THR A 36 -5.61 19.88 5.31
C THR A 36 -4.39 19.19 4.69
N THR A 37 -3.45 18.75 5.51
CA THR A 37 -2.25 18.04 5.08
C THR A 37 -2.60 16.71 4.41
N ASN A 38 -3.55 15.94 4.96
CA ASN A 38 -4.00 14.70 4.34
C ASN A 38 -4.61 14.93 2.95
N ARG A 39 -5.39 16.00 2.77
CA ARG A 39 -5.90 16.37 1.44
C ARG A 39 -4.77 16.70 0.48
N LEU A 40 -3.79 17.50 0.92
CA LEU A 40 -2.64 17.83 0.09
C LEU A 40 -1.85 16.57 -0.31
N VAL A 41 -1.57 15.69 0.65
CA VAL A 41 -0.83 14.45 0.38
C VAL A 41 -1.60 13.55 -0.57
N TYR A 42 -2.90 13.35 -0.35
CA TYR A 42 -3.71 12.45 -1.14
C TYR A 42 -3.93 12.95 -2.58
N TYR A 43 -4.26 14.23 -2.75
CA TYR A 43 -4.61 14.79 -4.06
C TYR A 43 -3.41 15.32 -4.84
N VAL A 44 -2.29 15.65 -4.18
CA VAL A 44 -1.14 16.28 -4.85
C VAL A 44 0.12 15.43 -4.69
N ALA A 45 0.55 15.14 -3.46
CA ALA A 45 1.84 14.47 -3.25
C ALA A 45 1.86 13.03 -3.79
N LEU A 46 0.81 12.25 -3.56
CA LEU A 46 0.72 10.87 -4.05
C LEU A 46 0.71 10.79 -5.59
N PRO A 47 -0.14 11.57 -6.32
CA PRO A 47 -0.07 11.61 -7.78
C PRO A 47 1.28 12.09 -8.33
N LEU A 48 1.88 13.12 -7.73
CA LEU A 48 3.20 13.61 -8.13
C LEU A 48 4.29 12.57 -7.92
N LEU A 49 4.26 11.87 -6.78
CA LEU A 49 5.20 10.78 -6.51
C LEU A 49 5.05 9.67 -7.55
N LEU A 50 3.82 9.25 -7.86
CA LEU A 50 3.57 8.23 -8.89
C LEU A 50 4.08 8.69 -10.26
N PHE A 51 3.77 9.93 -10.65
CA PHE A 51 4.24 10.48 -11.93
C PHE A 51 5.77 10.55 -11.99
N HIS A 52 6.41 11.04 -10.93
CA HIS A 52 7.87 11.11 -10.85
C HIS A 52 8.49 9.72 -10.97
N ARG A 53 7.99 8.74 -10.21
CA ARG A 53 8.52 7.36 -10.23
C ARG A 53 8.35 6.69 -11.59
N ILE A 54 7.20 6.88 -12.24
CA ILE A 54 6.98 6.36 -13.60
C ILE A 54 7.87 7.08 -14.61
N GLY A 55 8.00 8.41 -14.52
CA GLY A 55 8.78 9.23 -15.44
C GLY A 55 10.30 9.04 -15.33
N THR A 56 10.81 8.69 -14.15
CA THR A 56 12.23 8.37 -13.94
C THR A 56 12.54 6.88 -14.01
N ALA A 57 11.54 6.02 -14.18
CA ALA A 57 11.77 4.58 -14.28
C ALA A 57 12.46 4.24 -15.60
N ASP A 58 13.62 3.59 -15.51
CA ASP A 58 14.26 2.99 -16.68
C ASP A 58 13.59 1.66 -16.99
N PHE A 59 12.56 1.72 -17.83
CA PHE A 59 11.81 0.54 -18.28
C PHE A 59 12.70 -0.48 -19.01
N ALA A 60 13.72 -0.04 -19.76
CA ALA A 60 14.52 -0.96 -20.56
C ALA A 60 15.40 -1.87 -19.70
N SER A 61 15.94 -1.36 -18.59
CA SER A 61 16.77 -2.14 -17.66
C SER A 61 15.98 -2.84 -16.55
N ASN A 62 14.82 -2.31 -16.15
CA ASN A 62 14.06 -2.83 -15.02
C ASN A 62 12.84 -3.70 -15.41
N PHE A 63 12.44 -3.74 -16.68
CA PHE A 63 11.30 -4.54 -17.09
C PHE A 63 11.63 -6.04 -17.05
N ASN A 64 10.96 -6.77 -16.18
CA ASN A 64 11.07 -8.22 -16.06
C ASN A 64 9.70 -8.87 -16.36
N PRO A 65 9.52 -9.49 -17.55
CA PRO A 65 8.24 -10.06 -17.95
C PRO A 65 7.81 -11.24 -17.08
N VAL A 66 8.75 -11.99 -16.49
CA VAL A 66 8.46 -13.08 -15.56
C VAL A 66 7.87 -12.53 -14.26
N LEU A 67 8.44 -11.45 -13.72
CA LEU A 67 7.91 -10.80 -12.52
C LEU A 67 6.53 -10.18 -12.78
N VAL A 68 6.33 -9.54 -13.94
CA VAL A 68 5.03 -8.97 -14.31
C VAL A 68 3.97 -10.06 -14.47
N GLY A 69 4.27 -11.10 -15.23
CA GLY A 69 3.37 -12.24 -15.45
C GLY A 69 3.06 -12.99 -14.14
N GLY A 70 4.08 -13.23 -13.31
CA GLY A 70 3.93 -13.83 -11.99
C GLY A 70 3.06 -12.99 -11.06
N SER A 71 3.25 -11.66 -11.05
CA SER A 71 2.44 -10.74 -10.24
C SER A 71 0.97 -10.76 -10.65
N ILE A 72 0.70 -10.70 -11.97
CA ILE A 72 -0.67 -10.80 -12.50
C ILE A 72 -1.29 -12.15 -12.13
N ALA A 73 -0.56 -13.26 -12.33
CA ALA A 73 -1.05 -14.59 -12.01
C ALA A 73 -1.39 -14.73 -10.53
N VAL A 74 -0.50 -14.31 -9.63
CA VAL A 74 -0.72 -14.35 -8.18
C VAL A 74 -1.91 -13.48 -7.77
N THR A 75 -2.05 -12.28 -8.32
CA THR A 75 -3.22 -11.42 -8.04
C THR A 75 -4.53 -12.05 -8.50
N VAL A 76 -4.56 -12.64 -9.69
CA VAL A 76 -5.75 -13.35 -10.21
C VAL A 76 -6.08 -14.57 -9.35
N LEU A 77 -5.07 -15.37 -8.99
CA LEU A 77 -5.25 -16.54 -8.13
C LEU A 77 -5.78 -16.14 -6.74
N LEU A 78 -5.22 -15.11 -6.12
CA LEU A 78 -5.69 -14.57 -4.84
C LEU A 78 -7.13 -14.06 -4.93
N PHE A 79 -7.47 -13.37 -6.02
CA PHE A 79 -8.84 -12.92 -6.26
C PHE A 79 -9.81 -14.10 -6.37
N LEU A 80 -9.50 -15.11 -7.18
CA LEU A 80 -10.35 -16.30 -7.34
C LEU A 80 -10.49 -17.10 -6.04
N LEU A 81 -9.40 -17.23 -5.28
CA LEU A 81 -9.38 -17.92 -3.99
C LEU A 81 -10.25 -17.17 -2.97
N THR A 82 -10.03 -15.87 -2.77
CA THR A 82 -10.80 -15.07 -1.81
C THR A 82 -12.27 -14.96 -2.22
N TRP A 83 -12.55 -14.84 -3.51
CA TRP A 83 -13.91 -14.87 -4.02
C TRP A 83 -14.54 -16.23 -3.74
N SER A 84 -13.93 -17.34 -4.11
CA SER A 84 -14.48 -18.69 -3.87
C SER A 84 -14.73 -18.97 -2.38
N LEU A 85 -13.84 -18.53 -1.48
CA LEU A 85 -14.02 -18.62 -0.02
C LEU A 85 -15.18 -17.78 0.52
N GLY A 86 -15.60 -16.72 -0.18
CA GLY A 86 -16.76 -15.94 0.23
C GLY A 86 -18.09 -16.70 0.18
N ALA A 87 -18.19 -17.76 -0.62
CA ALA A 87 -19.38 -18.61 -0.68
C ALA A 87 -19.58 -19.46 0.60
N PRO A 88 -18.59 -20.26 1.07
CA PRO A 88 -18.72 -21.00 2.32
C PRO A 88 -18.85 -20.07 3.54
N MET A 89 -18.31 -18.85 3.48
CA MET A 89 -18.48 -17.83 4.52
C MET A 89 -19.87 -17.17 4.53
N LYS A 90 -20.79 -17.56 3.63
CA LYS A 90 -22.14 -17.00 3.51
C LYS A 90 -22.16 -15.47 3.37
N LEU A 91 -21.15 -14.90 2.72
CA LEU A 91 -21.08 -13.45 2.51
C LEU A 91 -22.13 -13.02 1.48
N PRO A 92 -22.91 -11.94 1.74
CA PRO A 92 -23.75 -11.32 0.72
C PRO A 92 -22.94 -10.93 -0.52
N GLY A 93 -23.52 -11.01 -1.71
CA GLY A 93 -22.80 -10.80 -2.98
C GLY A 93 -22.00 -9.48 -3.05
N ALA A 94 -22.58 -8.38 -2.54
CA ALA A 94 -21.88 -7.09 -2.46
C ALA A 94 -20.66 -7.11 -1.52
N VAL A 95 -20.77 -7.78 -0.38
CA VAL A 95 -19.70 -7.90 0.62
C VAL A 95 -18.58 -8.81 0.11
N ARG A 96 -18.93 -9.84 -0.65
CA ARG A 96 -17.97 -10.76 -1.28
C ARG A 96 -17.02 -10.04 -2.23
N GLY A 97 -17.52 -9.08 -3.02
CA GLY A 97 -16.67 -8.25 -3.88
C GLY A 97 -15.71 -7.35 -3.10
N VAL A 98 -16.21 -6.70 -2.04
CA VAL A 98 -15.38 -5.87 -1.16
C VAL A 98 -14.32 -6.71 -0.44
N PHE A 99 -14.68 -7.91 0.02
CA PHE A 99 -13.77 -8.86 0.66
C PHE A 99 -12.63 -9.27 -0.28
N SER A 100 -12.96 -9.74 -1.48
CA SER A 100 -11.93 -10.14 -2.46
C SER A 100 -11.03 -8.99 -2.89
N GLN A 101 -11.59 -7.79 -3.11
CA GLN A 101 -10.82 -6.59 -3.45
C GLN A 101 -9.90 -6.16 -2.30
N GLY A 102 -10.39 -6.20 -1.06
CA GLY A 102 -9.60 -5.88 0.13
C GLY A 102 -8.42 -6.85 0.33
N SER A 103 -8.64 -8.15 0.11
CA SER A 103 -7.60 -9.17 0.23
C SER A 103 -6.51 -9.08 -0.84
N CYS A 104 -6.80 -8.51 -2.01
CA CYS A 104 -5.82 -8.34 -3.09
C CYS A 104 -5.06 -7.01 -3.03
N ARG A 105 -5.42 -6.09 -2.12
CA ARG A 105 -4.75 -4.81 -1.95
C ARG A 105 -3.47 -4.94 -1.11
N GLY A 106 -2.40 -5.38 -1.77
CA GLY A 106 -1.05 -5.34 -1.19
C GLY A 106 -0.41 -3.94 -1.28
N ASN A 107 0.59 -3.69 -0.43
CA ASN A 107 1.42 -2.48 -0.46
C ASN A 107 2.53 -2.57 -1.52
N LEU A 108 2.20 -3.03 -2.73
CA LEU A 108 3.17 -3.18 -3.83
C LEU A 108 3.80 -1.84 -4.22
N ALA A 109 3.05 -0.75 -4.07
CA ALA A 109 3.57 0.60 -4.25
C ALA A 109 4.69 0.95 -3.26
N TYR A 110 4.64 0.44 -2.02
CA TYR A 110 5.73 0.62 -1.05
C TYR A 110 6.86 -0.39 -1.24
N MET A 111 6.56 -1.60 -1.70
CA MET A 111 7.59 -2.62 -1.98
C MET A 111 8.37 -2.35 -3.28
N GLY A 112 7.80 -1.59 -4.21
CA GLY A 112 8.46 -1.15 -5.45
C GLY A 112 9.13 0.23 -5.36
N LEU A 113 9.08 0.89 -4.20
CA LEU A 113 9.83 2.10 -3.87
C LEU A 113 11.18 1.74 -3.24
#